data_AF-A0A534TTF4-F1
#
_entry.id   AF-A0A534TTF4-F1
#
_cell.length_a   1.000
_cell.length_b   1.000
_cell.length_c   1.000
_cell.angle_alpha   90.00
_cell.angle_beta   90.00
_cell.angle_gamma   90.00
#
_symmetry.space_group_name_H-M   'P 1'
#
loop_
_entity.id
_entity.type
_entity.pdbx_description
1 polymer ?
#
loop_
_entity_poly.entity_id
_entity_poly.type
_entity_poly.pdbx_seq_one_letter_code
_entity_poly.pdbx_strand_id
1 'polypeptide(L)'
;ARALLDRKAIHLLDAQLQAAEAQFIARQTGLRTLLAVPLLREGTGIGTLTIWRDVVEPFTERQIELVKTFADQAVIAIENVRLFQELQVRNRDLTEALEQQTATSEILRVIASSPTDIQPVLETVAANAARLCEATDAQIRLVEGSGTRLVASFGSSVAPQFLSVSLMNPAGKAILERRPIQIDDMADAIESEFPTCCAANARRCSDWSHSHSPYRSRSFHRQGDRAR
;
A
#
# COMPACT_ATOMS: atom_id res chain seq x y z
N ALA A 1 15.78 28.37 8.41
CA ALA A 1 14.57 29.11 8.01
C ALA A 1 14.89 30.38 7.20
N ARG A 2 15.81 31.23 7.65
CA ARG A 2 16.05 32.56 7.05
C ARG A 2 16.42 32.57 5.56
N ALA A 3 17.22 31.60 5.07
CA ALA A 3 17.59 31.54 3.64
C ALA A 3 16.40 31.25 2.70
N LEU A 4 15.40 30.49 3.20
CA LEU A 4 14.15 30.24 2.48
C LEU A 4 13.23 31.46 2.47
N LEU A 5 13.15 32.17 3.61
CA LEU A 5 12.32 33.37 3.75
C LEU A 5 12.86 34.52 2.90
N ASP A 6 14.18 34.73 2.92
CA ASP A 6 14.83 35.84 2.22
C ASP A 6 15.14 35.50 0.74
N ARG A 7 14.94 34.24 0.33
CA ARG A 7 15.24 33.71 -1.02
C ARG A 7 16.67 34.03 -1.48
N LYS A 8 17.60 34.10 -0.54
CA LYS A 8 18.99 34.49 -0.77
C LYS A 8 19.91 33.59 0.04
N ALA A 9 21.13 33.43 -0.47
CA ALA A 9 22.19 32.76 0.26
C ALA A 9 22.50 33.56 1.54
N ILE A 10 22.59 32.85 2.66
CA ILE A 10 22.96 33.43 3.96
C ILE A 10 24.31 32.89 4.35
N HIS A 11 25.21 33.82 4.68
CA HIS A 11 26.55 33.52 5.14
C HIS A 11 26.69 34.01 6.59
N LEU A 12 26.94 33.08 7.51
CA LEU A 12 27.20 33.37 8.92
C LEU A 12 28.67 33.09 9.20
N LEU A 13 29.38 34.10 9.69
CA LEU A 13 30.82 34.00 9.92
C LEU A 13 31.13 33.20 11.19
N ASP A 14 30.35 33.43 12.25
CA ASP A 14 30.39 32.63 13.48
C ASP A 14 28.97 32.35 13.99
N ALA A 15 28.45 31.16 13.70
CA ALA A 15 27.11 30.72 14.08
C ALA A 15 26.94 30.59 15.61
N GLN A 16 28.02 30.39 16.38
CA GLN A 16 27.95 30.35 17.83
C GLN A 16 27.76 31.74 18.45
N LEU A 17 27.96 32.80 17.67
CA LEU A 17 27.74 34.19 18.08
C LEU A 17 26.54 34.83 17.36
N GLN A 18 26.29 34.43 16.11
CA GLN A 18 25.36 35.11 15.21
C GLN A 18 24.02 34.38 15.00
N ALA A 19 23.88 33.13 15.45
CA ALA A 19 22.64 32.36 15.34
C ALA A 19 22.08 31.97 16.72
N ALA A 20 21.38 32.90 17.39
CA ALA A 20 20.83 32.69 18.74
C ALA A 20 19.96 31.42 18.86
N GLU A 21 19.17 31.08 17.83
CA GLU A 21 18.31 29.89 17.81
C GLU A 21 19.06 28.58 17.56
N ALA A 22 20.23 28.64 16.90
CA ALA A 22 21.04 27.46 16.56
C ALA A 22 22.32 27.35 17.39
N GLN A 23 22.53 28.27 18.34
CA GLN A 23 23.76 28.44 19.12
C GLN A 23 24.14 27.18 19.92
N PHE A 24 23.14 26.53 20.51
CA PHE A 24 23.34 25.30 21.27
C PHE A 24 23.86 24.17 20.38
N ILE A 25 23.23 23.95 19.22
CA ILE A 25 23.65 22.95 18.24
C ILE A 25 25.02 23.30 17.68
N ALA A 26 25.26 24.56 17.34
CA ALA A 26 26.53 25.02 16.79
C ALA A 26 27.71 24.85 17.77
N ARG A 27 27.46 25.00 19.09
CA ARG A 27 28.47 24.72 20.13
C ARG A 27 28.75 23.24 20.29
N GLN A 28 27.72 22.39 20.20
CA GLN A 28 27.90 20.94 20.31
C GLN A 28 28.56 20.30 19.09
N THR A 29 28.31 20.83 17.89
CA THR A 29 28.86 20.30 16.63
C THR A 29 30.18 20.95 16.22
N GLY A 30 30.67 21.94 16.98
CA GLY A 30 31.84 22.72 16.62
C GLY A 30 31.63 23.66 15.43
N LEU A 31 30.39 23.80 14.92
CA LEU A 31 30.06 24.62 13.75
C LEU A 31 30.34 26.10 14.03
N ARG A 32 31.21 26.69 13.20
CA ARG A 32 31.63 28.09 13.28
C ARG A 32 31.15 28.88 12.07
N THR A 33 31.70 28.66 10.88
CA THR A 33 31.22 29.35 9.66
C THR A 33 30.17 28.52 8.93
N LEU A 34 29.11 29.13 8.43
CA LEU A 34 28.01 28.47 7.72
C LEU A 34 27.59 29.24 6.47
N LEU A 35 27.38 28.53 5.38
CA LEU A 35 26.73 29.03 4.17
C LEU A 35 25.48 28.19 3.91
N ALA A 36 24.32 28.84 3.91
CA ALA A 36 23.06 28.23 3.51
C ALA A 36 22.58 28.86 2.20
N VAL A 37 22.37 28.03 1.20
CA VAL A 37 21.82 28.41 -0.11
C VAL A 37 20.42 27.81 -0.25
N PRO A 38 19.39 28.61 -0.57
CA PRO A 38 18.05 28.08 -0.78
C PRO A 38 17.97 27.27 -2.07
N LEU A 39 17.25 26.15 -2.02
CA LEU A 39 16.80 25.41 -3.18
C LEU A 39 15.48 26.06 -3.64
N LEU A 40 15.53 26.82 -4.74
CA LEU A 40 14.39 27.58 -5.24
C LEU A 40 13.82 26.94 -6.49
N ARG A 41 12.51 26.73 -6.50
CA ARG A 41 11.75 26.30 -7.67
C ARG A 41 10.75 27.38 -8.03
N GLU A 42 10.90 27.98 -9.21
CA GLU A 42 10.04 29.09 -9.67
C GLU A 42 9.88 30.21 -8.62
N GLY A 43 10.97 30.51 -7.91
CA GLY A 43 10.97 31.50 -6.82
C GLY A 43 10.37 31.02 -5.49
N THR A 44 9.88 29.79 -5.39
CA THR A 44 9.41 29.15 -4.16
C THR A 44 10.51 28.31 -3.53
N GLY A 45 10.80 28.52 -2.24
CA GLY A 45 11.80 27.73 -1.53
C GLY A 45 11.32 26.33 -1.20
N ILE A 46 11.95 25.32 -1.78
CA ILE A 46 11.64 23.89 -1.57
C ILE A 46 12.61 23.20 -0.60
N GLY A 47 13.70 23.86 -0.23
CA GLY A 47 14.68 23.33 0.70
C GLY A 47 15.93 24.22 0.81
N THR A 48 16.98 23.71 1.46
CA THR A 48 18.25 24.43 1.61
C THR A 48 19.43 23.49 1.47
N LEU A 49 20.43 23.89 0.69
CA LEU A 49 21.76 23.30 0.70
C LEU A 49 22.63 24.08 1.70
N THR A 50 23.11 23.39 2.74
CA THR A 50 23.92 24.04 3.79
C THR A 50 25.28 23.38 3.88
N ILE A 51 26.33 24.20 3.88
CA ILE A 51 27.70 23.78 4.16
C ILE A 51 28.26 24.58 5.33
N TRP A 52 29.19 23.99 6.07
CA TRP A 52 29.78 24.64 7.25
C TRP A 52 31.24 24.26 7.46
N ARG A 53 31.91 25.04 8.31
CA ARG A 53 33.27 24.83 8.82
C ARG A 53 33.25 24.88 10.35
N ASP A 54 34.20 24.20 10.97
CA ASP A 54 34.47 24.26 12.41
C ASP A 54 35.49 25.36 12.80
N VAL A 55 35.92 26.13 11.82
CA VAL A 55 36.78 27.31 11.97
C VAL A 55 36.05 28.58 11.53
N VAL A 56 36.46 29.74 12.07
CA VAL A 56 35.94 31.05 11.65
C VAL A 56 36.70 31.51 10.42
N GLU A 57 36.25 31.06 9.26
CA GLU A 57 36.86 31.37 7.98
C GLU A 57 35.77 31.58 6.93
N PRO A 58 35.62 32.79 6.36
CA PRO A 58 34.61 33.08 5.34
C PRO A 58 34.69 32.15 4.12
N PHE A 59 33.56 31.82 3.52
CA PHE A 59 33.55 31.28 2.17
C PHE A 59 33.89 32.39 1.17
N THR A 60 34.73 32.06 0.18
CA THR A 60 35.07 32.99 -0.90
C THR A 60 33.89 33.15 -1.86
N GLU A 61 33.84 34.24 -2.64
CA GLU A 61 32.79 34.44 -3.64
C GLU A 61 32.69 33.27 -4.62
N ARG A 62 33.83 32.76 -5.09
CA ARG A 62 33.90 31.57 -5.96
C ARG A 62 33.32 30.31 -5.31
N GLN A 63 33.53 30.12 -4.00
CA GLN A 63 32.93 29.02 -3.27
C GLN A 63 31.42 29.19 -3.15
N ILE A 64 30.95 30.41 -2.87
CA ILE A 64 29.52 30.73 -2.80
C ILE A 64 28.83 30.49 -4.14
N GLU A 65 29.44 30.94 -5.24
CA GLU A 65 28.94 30.68 -6.60
C GLU A 65 28.87 29.20 -6.94
N LEU A 66 29.91 28.43 -6.59
CA LEU A 66 29.90 26.98 -6.81
C LEU A 66 28.75 26.29 -6.07
N VAL A 67 28.51 26.66 -4.81
CA VAL A 67 27.41 26.08 -4.00
C VAL A 67 26.05 26.49 -4.55
N LYS A 68 25.91 27.70 -5.11
CA LYS A 68 24.69 28.11 -5.84
C LYS A 68 24.45 27.22 -7.06
N THR A 69 25.47 26.96 -7.87
CA THR A 69 25.35 26.04 -9.02
C THR A 69 24.94 24.64 -8.59
N PHE A 70 25.49 24.11 -7.48
CA PHE A 70 25.06 22.81 -6.95
C PHE A 70 23.63 22.84 -6.40
N ALA A 71 23.21 23.93 -5.77
CA ALA A 71 21.82 24.11 -5.35
C ALA A 71 20.86 24.07 -6.56
N ASP A 72 21.21 24.76 -7.65
CA ASP A 72 20.40 24.75 -8.87
C ASP A 72 20.31 23.34 -9.49
N GLN A 73 21.43 22.61 -9.55
CA GLN A 73 21.44 21.21 -10.01
C GLN A 73 20.64 20.27 -9.11
N ALA A 74 20.70 20.48 -7.78
CA ALA A 74 19.91 19.70 -6.83
C ALA A 74 18.41 19.94 -7.01
N VAL A 75 17.98 21.18 -7.28
CA VAL A 75 16.57 21.48 -7.60
C VAL A 75 16.11 20.69 -8.82
N ILE A 76 16.91 20.68 -9.90
CA ILE A 76 16.58 19.92 -11.12
C ILE A 76 16.43 18.42 -10.81
N ALA A 77 17.38 17.84 -10.07
CA ALA A 77 17.35 16.43 -9.73
C ALA A 77 16.14 16.05 -8.85
N ILE A 78 15.81 16.89 -7.86
CA ILE A 78 14.63 16.70 -6.99
C ILE A 78 13.35 16.75 -7.83
N GLU A 79 13.24 17.69 -8.77
CA GLU A 79 12.06 17.81 -9.61
C GLU A 79 11.91 16.61 -10.55
N ASN A 80 13.01 16.09 -11.10
CA ASN A 80 12.98 14.88 -11.92
C ASN A 80 12.43 13.67 -11.16
N VAL A 81 12.89 13.45 -9.92
CA VAL A 81 12.38 12.36 -9.08
C VAL A 81 10.90 12.55 -8.76
N ARG A 82 10.50 13.78 -8.42
CA ARG A 82 9.09 14.10 -8.14
C ARG A 82 8.20 13.85 -9.35
N LEU A 83 8.56 14.38 -10.52
CA LEU A 83 7.80 14.21 -11.76
C LEU A 83 7.68 12.74 -12.15
N PHE A 84 8.77 11.98 -12.02
CA PHE A 84 8.77 10.56 -12.29
C PHE A 84 7.82 9.79 -11.35
N GLN A 85 7.84 10.09 -10.05
CA GLN A 85 6.92 9.50 -9.07
C GLN A 85 5.46 9.86 -9.39
N GLU A 86 5.18 11.11 -9.75
CA GLU A 86 3.82 11.52 -10.14
C GLU A 86 3.33 10.78 -11.38
N LEU A 87 4.19 10.62 -12.39
CA LEU A 87 3.87 9.84 -13.59
C LEU A 87 3.62 8.37 -13.28
N GLN A 88 4.38 7.75 -12.37
CA GLN A 88 4.16 6.37 -11.96
C GLN A 88 2.80 6.18 -11.27
N VAL A 89 2.45 7.08 -10.35
CA VAL A 89 1.14 7.05 -9.67
C VAL A 89 0.01 7.20 -10.69
N ARG A 90 0.10 8.22 -11.56
CA ARG A 90 -0.90 8.47 -12.62
C ARG A 90 -1.09 7.26 -13.55
N ASN A 91 0.01 6.61 -13.96
CA ASN A 91 -0.07 5.43 -14.81
C ASN A 91 -0.76 4.26 -14.11
N ARG A 92 -0.41 4.00 -12.85
CA ARG A 92 -1.07 2.94 -12.07
C ARG A 92 -2.57 3.18 -11.94
N ASP A 93 -2.97 4.40 -11.56
CA ASP A 93 -4.37 4.76 -11.41
C ASP A 93 -5.14 4.63 -12.74
N LEU A 94 -4.50 5.01 -13.86
CA LEU A 94 -5.08 4.87 -15.20
C LEU A 94 -5.23 3.40 -15.60
N THR A 95 -4.23 2.55 -15.33
CA THR A 95 -4.29 1.12 -15.58
C THR A 95 -5.44 0.48 -14.81
N GLU A 96 -5.56 0.78 -13.50
CA GLU A 96 -6.64 0.25 -12.67
C GLU A 96 -8.03 0.69 -13.19
N ALA A 97 -8.18 1.96 -13.56
CA ALA A 97 -9.43 2.47 -14.11
C ALA A 97 -9.80 1.80 -15.45
N LEU A 98 -8.82 1.55 -16.33
CA LEU A 98 -9.02 0.84 -17.59
C LEU A 98 -9.44 -0.62 -17.40
N GLU A 99 -8.87 -1.31 -16.42
CA GLU A 99 -9.25 -2.69 -16.08
C GLU A 99 -10.69 -2.74 -15.58
N GLN A 100 -11.08 -1.84 -14.67
CA GLN A 100 -12.45 -1.72 -14.19
C GLN A 100 -13.44 -1.39 -15.31
N GLN A 101 -13.10 -0.45 -16.20
CA GLN A 101 -13.94 -0.07 -17.33
C GLN A 101 -14.11 -1.23 -18.32
N THR A 102 -13.04 -1.98 -18.59
CA THR A 102 -13.07 -3.16 -19.46
C THR A 102 -14.00 -4.21 -18.89
N ALA A 103 -13.83 -4.57 -17.61
CA ALA A 103 -14.67 -5.56 -16.95
C ALA A 103 -16.15 -5.15 -16.93
N THR A 104 -16.43 -3.87 -16.65
CA THR A 104 -17.79 -3.33 -16.70
C THR A 104 -18.37 -3.42 -18.11
N SER A 105 -17.60 -3.05 -19.13
CA SER A 105 -18.04 -3.09 -20.52
C SER A 105 -18.30 -4.51 -21.02
N GLU A 106 -17.49 -5.48 -20.59
CA GLU A 106 -17.73 -6.90 -20.86
C GLU A 106 -19.06 -7.39 -20.26
N ILE A 107 -19.34 -7.02 -19.00
CA ILE A 107 -20.60 -7.36 -18.34
C ILE A 107 -21.78 -6.73 -19.08
N LEU A 108 -21.70 -5.42 -19.40
CA LEU A 108 -22.76 -4.71 -20.14
C LEU A 108 -22.99 -5.32 -21.53
N ARG A 109 -21.92 -5.72 -22.23
CA ARG A 109 -22.02 -6.39 -23.53
C ARG A 109 -22.79 -7.71 -23.42
N VAL A 110 -22.52 -8.51 -22.39
CA VAL A 110 -23.18 -9.80 -22.17
C VAL A 110 -24.65 -9.62 -21.76
N ILE A 111 -24.97 -8.61 -20.95
CA ILE A 111 -26.36 -8.24 -20.63
C ILE A 111 -27.11 -7.87 -21.90
N ALA A 112 -26.53 -7.03 -22.75
CA ALA A 112 -27.16 -6.58 -23.99
C ALA A 112 -27.35 -7.72 -25.00
N SER A 113 -26.48 -8.73 -25.02
CA SER A 113 -26.57 -9.86 -25.96
C SER A 113 -27.52 -10.98 -25.50
N SER A 114 -27.91 -11.01 -24.22
CA SER A 114 -28.71 -12.10 -23.64
C SER A 114 -29.89 -11.57 -22.79
N PRO A 115 -30.80 -10.76 -23.36
CA PRO A 115 -31.83 -10.04 -22.59
C PRO A 115 -32.83 -10.94 -21.83
N THR A 116 -32.93 -12.23 -22.19
CA THR A 116 -33.80 -13.21 -21.53
C THR A 116 -33.04 -14.32 -20.82
N ASP A 117 -31.71 -14.31 -20.84
CA ASP A 117 -30.87 -15.33 -20.21
C ASP A 117 -29.82 -14.69 -19.31
N ILE A 118 -30.02 -14.83 -18.00
CA ILE A 118 -29.14 -14.24 -16.98
C ILE A 118 -27.87 -15.06 -16.76
N GLN A 119 -27.83 -16.34 -17.17
CA GLN A 119 -26.73 -17.26 -16.86
C GLN A 119 -25.37 -16.77 -17.40
N PRO A 120 -25.24 -16.33 -18.68
CA PRO A 120 -23.97 -15.83 -19.20
C PRO A 120 -23.46 -14.58 -18.46
N VAL A 121 -24.37 -13.74 -17.97
CA VAL A 121 -24.02 -12.54 -17.20
C VAL A 121 -23.38 -12.93 -15.88
N LEU A 122 -23.99 -13.88 -15.16
CA LEU A 122 -23.49 -14.35 -13.86
C LEU A 122 -22.12 -15.03 -13.99
N GLU A 123 -21.91 -15.81 -15.04
CA GLU A 123 -20.61 -16.42 -15.36
C GLU A 123 -19.53 -15.37 -15.64
N THR A 124 -19.88 -14.34 -16.42
CA THR A 124 -18.97 -13.23 -16.73
C THR A 124 -18.61 -12.43 -15.47
N VAL A 125 -19.59 -12.17 -14.59
CA VAL A 125 -19.34 -11.48 -13.31
C VAL A 125 -18.42 -12.29 -12.42
N ALA A 126 -18.65 -13.61 -12.27
CA ALA A 126 -17.79 -14.48 -11.47
C ALA A 126 -16.35 -14.50 -12.01
N ALA A 127 -16.18 -14.63 -13.33
CA ALA A 127 -14.87 -14.63 -13.96
C ALA A 127 -14.15 -13.28 -13.81
N ASN A 128 -14.85 -12.16 -13.97
CA ASN A 128 -14.26 -10.82 -13.79
C ASN A 128 -13.88 -10.55 -12.35
N ALA A 129 -14.72 -10.93 -11.38
CA ALA A 129 -14.39 -10.81 -9.97
C ALA A 129 -13.12 -11.61 -9.61
N ALA A 130 -13.00 -12.85 -10.10
CA ALA A 130 -11.80 -13.65 -9.86
C ALA A 130 -10.55 -13.01 -10.48
N ARG A 131 -10.62 -12.57 -11.74
CA ARG A 131 -9.47 -11.97 -12.45
C ARG A 131 -9.01 -10.65 -11.82
N LEU A 132 -9.94 -9.74 -11.54
CA LEU A 132 -9.63 -8.41 -11.00
C LEU A 132 -9.13 -8.46 -9.55
N CYS A 133 -9.60 -9.43 -8.76
CA CYS A 133 -9.17 -9.60 -7.37
C CYS A 133 -8.01 -10.60 -7.22
N GLU A 134 -7.44 -11.08 -8.33
CA GLU A 134 -6.39 -12.11 -8.33
C GLU A 134 -6.78 -13.37 -7.52
N ALA A 135 -8.07 -13.70 -7.46
CA ALA A 135 -8.59 -14.81 -6.69
C ALA A 135 -8.54 -16.13 -7.47
N THR A 136 -8.24 -17.22 -6.76
CA THR A 136 -8.23 -18.58 -7.36
C THR A 136 -9.62 -19.07 -7.77
N ASP A 137 -10.65 -18.69 -6.99
CA ASP A 137 -12.03 -19.10 -7.22
C ASP A 137 -13.00 -17.94 -6.93
N ALA A 138 -14.13 -17.91 -7.64
CA ALA A 138 -15.25 -17.01 -7.38
C ALA A 138 -16.58 -17.72 -7.58
N GLN A 139 -17.60 -17.39 -6.78
CA GLN A 139 -18.91 -18.04 -6.83
C GLN A 139 -20.03 -17.01 -6.68
N ILE A 140 -21.09 -17.17 -7.46
CA ILE A 140 -22.36 -16.46 -7.26
C ILE A 140 -23.40 -17.47 -6.81
N ARG A 141 -24.09 -17.13 -5.72
CA ARG A 141 -25.17 -17.92 -5.15
C ARG A 141 -26.44 -17.08 -5.05
N LEU A 142 -27.58 -17.64 -5.44
CA LEU A 142 -28.89 -16.99 -5.29
C LEU A 142 -29.65 -17.62 -4.11
N VAL A 143 -30.36 -16.79 -3.35
CA VAL A 143 -31.22 -17.26 -2.26
C VAL A 143 -32.42 -18.00 -2.84
N GLU A 144 -32.66 -19.21 -2.34
CA GLU A 144 -33.78 -20.06 -2.74
C GLU A 144 -34.33 -20.78 -1.49
N GLY A 145 -35.53 -20.39 -1.07
CA GLY A 145 -36.13 -20.88 0.17
C GLY A 145 -35.28 -20.55 1.41
N SER A 146 -34.90 -21.59 2.17
CA SER A 146 -34.06 -21.48 3.37
C SER A 146 -32.55 -21.58 3.08
N GLY A 147 -32.16 -21.63 1.81
CA GLY A 147 -30.76 -21.78 1.41
C GLY A 147 -30.39 -20.94 0.22
N THR A 148 -29.28 -21.33 -0.40
CA THR A 148 -28.72 -20.69 -1.57
C THR A 148 -28.32 -21.75 -2.59
N ARG A 149 -28.56 -21.47 -3.86
CA ARG A 149 -28.14 -22.31 -4.98
C ARG A 149 -26.96 -21.67 -5.68
N LEU A 150 -25.93 -22.46 -5.97
CA LEU A 150 -24.82 -22.02 -6.83
C LEU A 150 -25.32 -21.82 -8.25
N VAL A 151 -25.11 -20.62 -8.79
CA VAL A 151 -25.58 -20.25 -10.14
C VAL A 151 -24.45 -19.93 -11.10
N ALA A 152 -23.29 -19.52 -10.59
CA ALA A 152 -22.09 -19.36 -11.40
C ALA A 152 -20.84 -19.59 -10.55
N SER A 153 -19.78 -20.09 -11.18
CA SER A 153 -18.48 -20.27 -10.54
C SER A 153 -17.35 -20.09 -11.53
N PHE A 154 -16.22 -19.58 -11.05
CA PHE A 154 -14.93 -19.56 -11.72
C PHE A 154 -13.91 -20.25 -10.84
N GLY A 155 -12.96 -20.97 -11.45
CA GLY A 155 -11.93 -21.74 -10.73
C GLY A 155 -12.20 -23.25 -10.73
N SER A 156 -11.46 -23.98 -9.89
CA SER A 156 -11.49 -25.47 -9.82
C SER A 156 -12.06 -25.99 -8.50
N SER A 157 -12.45 -25.11 -7.58
CA SER A 157 -13.02 -25.49 -6.30
C SER A 157 -14.38 -26.16 -6.47
N VAL A 158 -14.50 -27.37 -5.92
CA VAL A 158 -15.77 -28.11 -5.88
C VAL A 158 -16.63 -27.49 -4.79
N ALA A 159 -17.65 -26.74 -5.21
CA ALA A 159 -18.63 -26.16 -4.31
C ALA A 159 -19.93 -26.96 -4.28
N PRO A 160 -20.57 -27.09 -3.11
CA PRO A 160 -21.89 -27.69 -3.03
C PRO A 160 -22.92 -26.85 -3.80
N GLN A 161 -23.76 -27.54 -4.58
CA GLN A 161 -24.81 -26.92 -5.39
C GLN A 161 -25.82 -26.14 -4.54
N PHE A 162 -26.05 -26.59 -3.30
CA PHE A 162 -26.95 -25.95 -2.34
C PHE A 162 -26.28 -25.77 -0.97
N LEU A 163 -26.50 -24.64 -0.33
CA LEU A 163 -26.05 -24.35 1.04
C LEU A 163 -27.17 -23.67 1.83
N SER A 164 -27.42 -24.11 3.06
CA SER A 164 -28.37 -23.41 3.96
C SER A 164 -27.88 -22.01 4.30
N VAL A 165 -28.78 -21.03 4.34
CA VAL A 165 -28.47 -19.69 4.86
C VAL A 165 -28.38 -19.80 6.38
N SER A 166 -27.19 -19.56 6.93
CA SER A 166 -26.92 -19.66 8.36
C SER A 166 -25.72 -18.79 8.71
N LEU A 167 -25.67 -18.29 9.95
CA LEU A 167 -24.48 -17.64 10.50
C LEU A 167 -23.28 -18.59 10.59
N MET A 168 -23.49 -19.91 10.44
CA MET A 168 -22.47 -20.95 10.55
C MET A 168 -21.73 -21.23 9.22
N ASN A 169 -21.95 -20.41 8.18
CA ASN A 169 -21.07 -20.37 7.02
C ASN A 169 -20.91 -18.92 6.51
N PRO A 170 -19.78 -18.57 5.87
CA PRO A 170 -19.49 -17.18 5.51
C PRO A 170 -20.51 -16.56 4.54
N ALA A 171 -20.96 -17.33 3.55
CA ALA A 171 -21.95 -16.85 2.57
C ALA A 171 -23.30 -16.55 3.23
N GLY A 172 -23.78 -17.44 4.10
CA GLY A 172 -24.99 -17.25 4.89
C GLY A 172 -24.87 -16.08 5.86
N LYS A 173 -23.72 -15.92 6.52
CA LYS A 173 -23.44 -14.78 7.40
C LYS A 173 -23.48 -13.45 6.64
N ALA A 174 -22.86 -13.36 5.47
CA ALA A 174 -22.89 -12.17 4.62
C ALA A 174 -24.31 -11.78 4.19
N ILE A 175 -25.14 -12.77 3.84
CA ILE A 175 -26.55 -12.56 3.49
C ILE A 175 -27.35 -12.03 4.68
N LEU A 176 -27.19 -12.65 5.86
CA LEU A 176 -27.94 -12.30 7.06
C LEU A 176 -27.54 -10.92 7.62
N GLU A 177 -26.24 -10.60 7.62
CA GLU A 177 -25.71 -9.34 8.12
C GLU A 177 -25.76 -8.20 7.09
N ARG A 178 -26.05 -8.50 5.82
CA ARG A 178 -26.13 -7.52 4.71
C ARG A 178 -24.88 -6.66 4.54
N ARG A 179 -23.71 -7.26 4.76
CA ARG A 179 -22.42 -6.59 4.62
C ARG A 179 -21.36 -7.55 4.07
N PRO A 180 -20.27 -7.03 3.48
CA PRO A 180 -19.10 -7.84 3.17
C PRO A 180 -18.55 -8.53 4.43
N ILE A 181 -18.23 -9.82 4.29
CA ILE A 181 -17.53 -10.61 5.29
C ILE A 181 -16.16 -10.94 4.72
N GLN A 182 -15.10 -10.45 5.36
CA GLN A 182 -13.72 -10.80 5.07
C GLN A 182 -13.23 -11.75 6.16
N ILE A 183 -12.56 -12.82 5.74
CA ILE A 183 -11.94 -13.80 6.62
C ILE A 183 -10.48 -13.90 6.18
N ASP A 184 -9.55 -13.54 7.06
CA ASP A 184 -8.13 -13.49 6.72
C ASP A 184 -7.52 -14.90 6.62
N ASP A 185 -7.94 -15.82 7.49
CA ASP A 185 -7.56 -17.22 7.45
C ASP A 185 -8.80 -18.12 7.61
N MET A 186 -9.16 -18.80 6.52
CA MET A 186 -10.32 -19.68 6.52
C MET A 186 -10.09 -20.95 7.35
N ALA A 187 -8.85 -21.45 7.48
CA ALA A 187 -8.57 -22.65 8.26
C ALA A 187 -8.81 -22.40 9.76
N ASP A 188 -8.31 -21.27 10.27
CA ASP A 188 -8.56 -20.85 11.66
C ASP A 188 -10.05 -20.54 11.89
N ALA A 189 -10.68 -19.84 10.94
CA ALA A 189 -12.10 -19.50 11.05
C ALA A 189 -13.01 -20.75 11.02
N ILE A 190 -12.60 -21.85 10.38
CA ILE A 190 -13.32 -23.13 10.47
C ILE A 190 -13.26 -23.65 11.92
N GLU A 191 -12.12 -23.59 12.59
CA GLU A 191 -12.00 -24.13 13.95
C GLU A 191 -12.72 -23.27 15.00
N SER A 192 -12.74 -21.95 14.81
CA SER A 192 -13.23 -20.98 15.80
C SER A 192 -14.67 -20.49 15.55
N GLU A 193 -15.03 -20.16 14.31
CA GLU A 193 -16.24 -19.38 14.00
C GLU A 193 -17.24 -20.16 13.11
N PHE A 194 -16.74 -21.02 12.22
CA PHE A 194 -17.53 -21.77 11.25
C PHE A 194 -17.23 -23.29 11.25
N PRO A 195 -17.32 -23.98 12.39
CA PRO A 195 -16.96 -25.41 12.52
C PRO A 195 -17.77 -26.35 11.62
N THR A 196 -18.98 -25.96 11.23
CA THR A 196 -19.82 -26.74 10.32
C THR A 196 -19.57 -26.45 8.84
N CYS A 197 -18.78 -25.42 8.48
CA CYS A 197 -18.52 -25.08 7.08
C CYS A 197 -17.77 -26.21 6.35
N CYS A 198 -16.97 -27.00 7.07
CA CYS A 198 -16.25 -28.17 6.51
C CYS A 198 -17.05 -29.47 6.49
N ALA A 199 -18.16 -29.58 7.21
CA ALA A 199 -18.93 -30.83 7.29
C ALA A 199 -19.50 -31.26 5.92
N ALA A 200 -19.63 -30.33 4.97
CA ALA A 200 -20.00 -30.63 3.58
C ALA A 200 -18.85 -31.21 2.73
N ASN A 201 -17.59 -31.20 3.21
CA ASN A 201 -16.40 -31.55 2.41
C ASN A 201 -15.39 -32.46 3.15
N ALA A 202 -15.86 -33.18 4.18
CA ALA A 202 -15.06 -33.87 5.20
C ALA A 202 -14.08 -34.98 4.73
N ARG A 203 -13.97 -35.28 3.43
CA ARG A 203 -12.99 -36.27 2.93
C ARG A 203 -11.63 -35.70 2.53
N ARG A 204 -11.42 -34.37 2.55
CA ARG A 204 -10.18 -33.77 2.02
C ARG A 204 -9.51 -32.67 2.86
N CYS A 205 -10.15 -32.16 3.91
CA CYS A 205 -9.48 -31.23 4.85
C CYS A 205 -8.30 -31.87 5.59
N SER A 206 -8.31 -33.18 5.78
CA SER A 206 -7.17 -33.91 6.36
C SER A 206 -5.91 -33.90 5.46
N ASP A 207 -6.07 -33.79 4.14
CA ASP A 207 -4.94 -33.73 3.19
C ASP A 207 -4.36 -32.31 3.04
N TRP A 208 -5.17 -31.29 3.31
CA TRP A 208 -4.74 -29.89 3.16
C TRP A 208 -3.83 -29.43 4.31
N SER A 209 -4.14 -29.86 5.54
CA SER A 209 -3.33 -29.57 6.74
C SER A 209 -1.92 -30.19 6.70
N HIS A 210 -1.68 -31.21 5.86
CA HIS A 210 -0.40 -31.92 5.80
C HIS A 210 0.56 -31.42 4.71
N SER A 211 0.11 -30.64 3.73
CA SER A 211 0.94 -30.30 2.57
C SER A 211 1.44 -28.85 2.51
N HIS A 212 0.84 -27.89 3.23
CA HIS A 212 1.19 -26.47 3.07
C HIS A 212 1.09 -25.66 4.39
N SER A 213 2.00 -25.90 5.34
CA SER A 213 2.24 -24.95 6.43
C SER A 213 3.73 -24.61 6.55
N PRO A 214 4.17 -23.38 6.24
CA PRO A 214 5.52 -22.92 6.55
C PRO A 214 5.64 -22.27 7.94
N TYR A 215 4.56 -22.18 8.73
CA TYR A 215 4.56 -21.56 10.04
C TYR A 215 4.34 -22.58 11.16
N ARG A 216 5.37 -23.41 11.41
CA ARG A 216 5.57 -23.98 12.75
C ARG A 216 6.36 -22.98 13.58
N SER A 217 5.70 -22.44 14.59
CA SER A 217 6.24 -21.60 15.65
C SER A 217 7.54 -22.16 16.22
N ARG A 218 8.66 -21.46 16.00
CA ARG A 218 9.88 -21.64 16.80
C ARG A 218 9.66 -20.98 18.15
N SER A 219 9.54 -21.81 19.17
CA SER A 219 9.50 -21.43 20.58
C SER A 219 10.71 -20.57 20.95
N PHE A 220 10.44 -19.40 21.52
CA PHE A 220 11.42 -18.54 22.16
C PHE A 220 12.08 -19.28 23.35
N HIS A 221 13.39 -19.48 23.28
CA HIS A 221 14.23 -19.72 24.45
C HIS A 221 15.33 -18.67 24.49
N ARG A 222 15.10 -17.61 25.25
CA ARG A 222 16.15 -16.74 25.80
C ARG A 222 16.23 -17.03 27.30
N GLN A 223 17.13 -17.94 27.67
CA GLN A 223 17.59 -18.07 29.04
C GLN A 223 18.87 -17.23 29.14
N GLY A 224 18.79 -16.12 29.86
CA GLY A 224 19.94 -15.32 30.23
C GLY A 224 20.54 -15.92 31.50
N ASP A 225 21.78 -16.40 31.42
CA ASP A 225 22.59 -16.68 32.59
C ASP A 225 23.55 -15.51 32.85
N ARG A 226 23.31 -14.83 33.97
CA ARG A 226 24.29 -14.02 34.70
C ARG A 226 24.76 -14.86 35.90
N ALA A 227 26.04 -15.21 35.94
CA ALA A 227 26.80 -15.48 37.17
C ALA A 227 27.95 -14.44 37.15
N ARG A 228 28.07 -13.53 38.14
CA ARG A 228 28.67 -13.74 39.47
C ARG A 228 29.95 -14.55 39.44
#